data_AF-F9PDC6-F1
#
_entry.id   AF-F9PDC6-F1
#
_cell.length_a   1.000
_cell.length_b   1.000
_cell.length_c   1.000
_cell.angle_alpha   90.00
_cell.angle_beta   90.00
_cell.angle_gamma   90.00
#
_symmetry.space_group_name_H-M   'P 1'
#
loop_
_entity.id
_entity.type
_entity.pdbx_description
1 polymer ?
#
loop_
_entity_poly.entity_id
_entity_poly.type
_entity_poly.pdbx_seq_one_letter_code
_entity_poly.pdbx_strand_id
1 'polypeptide(L)'
;MKIRIDLPHHPYDIQIEKGCLSQAGKWLRELWQPQKIVIITDNRVASLYAEKVKLSLEDAGFQVAVFDFLEGEERKILTTVTKSL
;
A
#
# COMPACT_ATOMS: atom_id res chain seq x y z
N MET A 1 -17.52 1.83 4.92
CA MET A 1 -17.54 2.92 5.92
C MET A 1 -16.34 3.81 5.71
N LYS A 2 -16.48 5.13 5.84
CA LYS A 2 -15.39 6.10 5.74
C LYS A 2 -15.35 6.91 7.03
N ILE A 3 -14.18 7.01 7.65
CA ILE A 3 -13.94 7.79 8.86
C ILE A 3 -12.92 8.86 8.53
N ARG A 4 -13.23 10.12 8.78
CA ARG A 4 -12.28 11.23 8.66
C ARG A 4 -11.54 11.41 9.99
N ILE A 5 -10.21 11.48 9.92
CA ILE A 5 -9.35 11.78 11.06
C ILE A 5 -8.81 13.21 10.88
N ASP A 6 -9.23 14.10 11.77
CA ASP A 6 -8.80 15.50 11.73
C ASP A 6 -7.52 15.69 12.57
N LEU A 7 -6.37 15.67 11.90
CA LEU A 7 -5.08 16.08 12.47
C LEU A 7 -4.79 17.55 12.10
N PRO A 8 -4.06 18.31 12.94
CA PRO A 8 -3.83 19.75 12.73
C PRO A 8 -3.23 20.14 11.37
N HIS A 9 -2.38 19.28 10.79
CA HIS A 9 -1.68 19.59 9.54
C HIS A 9 -1.94 18.59 8.41
N HIS A 10 -2.36 17.35 8.73
CA HIS A 10 -2.51 16.27 7.75
C HIS A 10 -3.75 15.43 8.05
N PRO A 11 -4.96 15.99 7.88
CA PRO A 11 -6.17 15.18 8.00
C PRO A 11 -6.18 14.10 6.92
N TYR A 12 -6.69 12.92 7.23
CA TYR A 12 -6.81 11.82 6.28
C TYR A 12 -8.05 10.98 6.54
N ASP A 13 -8.46 10.25 5.52
CA ASP A 13 -9.61 9.36 5.57
C ASP A 13 -9.16 7.90 5.76
N ILE A 14 -9.85 7.18 6.63
CA ILE A 14 -9.76 5.72 6.75
C ILE A 14 -10.98 5.12 6.07
N GLN A 15 -10.77 4.34 5.02
CA GLN A 15 -11.81 3.59 4.33
C GLN A 15 -11.81 2.13 4.80
N ILE A 16 -12.95 1.68 5.32
CA ILE A 16 -13.17 0.33 5.84
C ILE A 16 -14.28 -0.34 5.03
N GLU A 17 -13.91 -1.36 4.27
CA GLU A 17 -14.84 -2.11 3.42
C GLU A 17 -14.36 -3.56 3.29
N LYS A 18 -15.31 -4.50 3.25
CA LYS A 18 -14.99 -5.91 3.05
C LYS A 18 -14.44 -6.11 1.64
N GLY A 19 -13.21 -6.63 1.54
CA GLY A 19 -12.57 -6.86 0.24
C GLY A 19 -12.00 -5.61 -0.41
N CYS A 20 -11.71 -4.54 0.34
CA CYS A 20 -11.16 -3.30 -0.21
C CYS A 20 -9.84 -3.47 -0.98
N LEU A 21 -8.99 -4.45 -0.60
CA LEU A 21 -7.69 -4.66 -1.22
C LEU A 21 -7.77 -4.98 -2.71
N SER A 22 -8.78 -5.72 -3.17
CA SER A 22 -8.97 -6.01 -4.60
C SER A 22 -9.48 -4.80 -5.40
N GLN A 23 -9.97 -3.77 -4.71
CA GLN A 23 -10.44 -2.52 -5.32
C GLN A 23 -9.41 -1.38 -5.21
N ALA A 24 -8.21 -1.67 -4.69
CA ALA A 24 -7.20 -0.66 -4.40
C ALA A 24 -6.81 0.18 -5.62
N GLY A 25 -6.61 -0.42 -6.79
CA GLY A 25 -6.27 0.33 -8.01
C GLY A 25 -7.38 1.22 -8.54
N LYS A 26 -8.63 0.75 -8.50
CA LYS A 26 -9.78 1.58 -8.85
C LYS A 26 -9.88 2.79 -7.93
N TRP A 27 -9.74 2.57 -6.62
CA TRP A 27 -9.76 3.65 -5.64
C TRP A 27 -8.60 4.64 -5.86
N LEU A 28 -7.37 4.15 -6.08
CA LEU A 28 -6.23 5.03 -6.33
C LEU A 28 -6.38 5.87 -7.60
N ARG A 29 -7.06 5.36 -8.63
CA ARG A 29 -7.34 6.13 -9.86
C ARG A 29 -8.25 7.33 -9.66
N GLU A 30 -9.09 7.30 -8.63
CA GLU A 30 -9.93 8.44 -8.27
C GLU A 30 -9.09 9.58 -7.65
N LEU A 31 -7.90 9.25 -7.14
CA LEU A 31 -6.99 10.19 -6.47
C LEU A 31 -5.82 10.62 -7.35
N TRP A 32 -5.26 9.70 -8.14
CA TRP A 32 -4.01 9.88 -8.86
C TRP A 32 -4.11 9.46 -10.33
N GLN A 33 -3.32 10.12 -11.17
CA GLN A 33 -3.02 9.62 -12.52
C GLN A 33 -2.04 8.43 -12.43
N PRO A 34 -1.98 7.55 -13.45
CA PRO A 34 -0.98 6.49 -13.55
C PRO A 34 0.43 6.97 -13.28
N GLN A 35 1.07 6.32 -12.32
CA GLN A 35 2.42 6.63 -11.88
C GLN A 35 3.09 5.38 -11.32
N LYS A 36 4.35 5.51 -10.91
CA LYS A 36 5.09 4.45 -10.24
C LYS A 36 4.63 4.35 -8.78
N ILE A 37 4.40 3.12 -8.32
CA ILE A 37 4.02 2.78 -6.95
C ILE A 37 4.95 1.68 -6.46
N VAL A 38 5.41 1.79 -5.22
CA VAL A 38 6.12 0.72 -4.53
C VAL A 38 5.25 0.24 -3.37
N ILE A 39 4.94 -1.06 -3.37
CA ILE A 39 4.32 -1.73 -2.22
C ILE A 39 5.46 -2.17 -1.29
N ILE A 40 5.44 -1.68 -0.04
CA ILE A 40 6.39 -2.07 0.99
C ILE A 40 5.65 -2.89 2.04
N THR A 41 6.11 -4.11 2.32
CA THR A 41 5.42 -5.03 3.24
C THR A 41 6.39 -6.06 3.83
N ASP A 42 6.08 -6.68 4.96
CA ASP A 42 6.86 -7.83 5.41
C ASP A 42 6.52 -9.08 4.57
N ASN A 43 7.42 -10.06 4.55
CA ASN A 43 7.28 -11.31 3.81
C ASN A 43 6.01 -12.13 4.14
N ARG A 44 5.52 -12.11 5.40
CA ARG A 44 4.30 -12.86 5.76
C ARG A 44 3.08 -12.19 5.16
N VAL A 45 2.96 -10.88 5.30
CA VAL A 45 1.86 -10.10 4.70
C VAL A 45 1.97 -10.12 3.18
N ALA A 46 3.19 -10.07 2.63
CA ALA A 46 3.45 -10.19 1.19
C ALA A 46 2.85 -11.48 0.63
N SER A 47 3.11 -12.61 1.29
CA SER A 47 2.63 -13.94 0.88
C SER A 47 1.10 -14.04 0.81
N LEU A 48 0.39 -13.21 1.57
CA LEU A 48 -1.06 -13.23 1.67
C LEU A 48 -1.74 -12.21 0.74
N TYR A 49 -1.12 -11.05 0.52
CA TYR A 49 -1.82 -9.89 -0.03
C TYR A 49 -1.08 -9.11 -1.13
N ALA A 50 0.25 -9.21 -1.23
CA ALA A 50 1.00 -8.36 -2.15
C ALA A 50 0.58 -8.55 -3.62
N GLU A 51 0.44 -9.80 -4.06
CA GLU A 51 0.02 -10.11 -5.43
C GLU A 51 -1.39 -9.55 -5.74
N LYS A 52 -2.34 -9.72 -4.82
CA LYS A 52 -3.71 -9.21 -4.97
C LYS A 52 -3.75 -7.69 -5.15
N VAL A 53 -2.98 -6.97 -4.33
CA VAL A 53 -2.92 -5.51 -4.41
C VAL A 53 -2.17 -5.07 -5.67
N LYS A 54 -1.04 -5.72 -5.98
CA LYS A 54 -0.24 -5.44 -7.18
C LYS A 54 -1.08 -5.56 -8.44
N LEU A 55 -1.80 -6.66 -8.62
CA LEU A 55 -2.67 -6.88 -9.78
C LEU A 55 -3.77 -5.81 -9.87
N SER A 56 -4.43 -5.49 -8.76
CA SER A 56 -5.45 -4.42 -8.73
C SER A 56 -4.89 -3.07 -9.22
N LEU A 57 -3.67 -2.73 -8.81
CA LEU A 57 -2.99 -1.50 -9.22
C LEU A 57 -2.52 -1.54 -10.69
N GLU A 58 -1.95 -2.67 -11.14
CA GLU A 58 -1.50 -2.85 -12.53
C GLU A 58 -2.68 -2.83 -13.51
N ASP A 59 -3.81 -3.45 -13.18
CA ASP A 59 -5.06 -3.41 -13.95
C ASP A 59 -5.61 -1.98 -14.05
N ALA A 60 -5.39 -1.17 -13.02
CA ALA A 60 -5.68 0.25 -13.04
C ALA A 60 -4.62 1.06 -13.82
N GLY A 61 -3.59 0.44 -14.40
CA GLY A 61 -2.59 1.08 -15.26
C GLY A 61 -1.43 1.74 -14.51
N PHE A 62 -1.24 1.46 -13.21
CA PHE A 62 -0.05 1.89 -12.48
C PHE A 62 1.16 1.00 -12.80
N GLN A 63 2.36 1.55 -12.64
CA GLN A 63 3.60 0.76 -12.67
C GLN A 63 3.97 0.36 -11.25
N VAL A 64 3.95 -0.92 -10.93
CA VAL A 64 4.01 -1.37 -9.52
C VAL A 64 5.24 -2.22 -9.27
N ALA A 65 6.02 -1.83 -8.27
CA ALA A 65 7.08 -2.65 -7.69
C ALA A 65 6.65 -3.14 -6.30
N VAL A 66 7.18 -4.30 -5.90
CA VAL A 66 7.00 -4.83 -4.54
C VAL A 66 8.38 -4.95 -3.92
N PHE A 67 8.53 -4.38 -2.72
CA PHE A 67 9.68 -4.57 -1.86
C PHE A 67 9.21 -5.23 -0.58
N ASP A 68 9.52 -6.50 -0.41
CA ASP A 68 9.28 -7.22 0.83
C ASP A 68 10.55 -7.32 1.68
N PHE A 69 10.37 -7.36 3.00
CA PHE A 69 11.45 -7.53 3.96
C PHE A 69 11.08 -8.57 5.02
N LEU A 70 12.08 -9.08 5.73
CA LEU A 70 11.84 -10.06 6.79
C LEU A 70 10.99 -9.45 7.91
N GLU A 71 10.08 -10.25 8.46
CA GLU A 71 9.20 -9.84 9.54
C GLU A 71 9.94 -9.56 10.87
N GLY A 72 9.29 -8.84 11.79
CA GLY A 72 9.75 -8.61 13.17
C GLY A 72 10.06 -7.15 13.50
N GLU A 73 9.76 -6.72 14.73
CA GLU A 73 9.97 -5.32 15.17
C GLU A 73 11.46 -4.92 15.10
N GLU A 74 12.37 -5.88 15.26
CA GLU A 74 13.82 -5.67 15.09
C GLU A 74 14.19 -5.17 13.68
N ARG A 75 13.33 -5.39 12.69
CA ARG A 75 13.52 -4.95 11.30
C ARG A 75 12.98 -3.54 11.05
N LYS A 76 12.28 -2.93 12.00
CA LYS A 76 11.78 -1.54 11.94
C LYS A 76 12.88 -0.53 12.29
N ILE A 77 13.97 -0.64 11.54
CA ILE A 77 15.17 0.18 11.68
C ILE A 77 15.45 0.93 10.38
N LEU A 78 16.14 2.05 10.48
CA LEU A 78 16.46 2.92 9.35
C LEU A 78 17.14 2.16 8.20
N THR A 79 18.01 1.20 8.51
CA THR A 79 18.73 0.41 7.51
C THR A 79 17.83 -0.50 6.67
N THR A 80 16.65 -0.89 7.15
CA THR A 80 15.65 -1.61 6.36
C THR A 80 14.95 -0.66 5.39
N VAL A 81 14.61 0.55 5.84
CA VAL A 81 13.98 1.59 5.01
C VAL A 81 14.92 2.05 3.90
N THR A 82 16.22 2.16 4.15
CA THR A 82 17.16 2.60 3.10
C THR A 82 17.29 1.60 1.95
N LYS A 83 16.91 0.33 2.15
CA LYS A 83 16.95 -0.71 1.11
C LYS A 83 15.74 -0.67 0.17
N SER A 84 14.68 0.06 0.54
CA SER A 84 13.49 0.23 -0.30
C SER A 84 13.53 1.49 -1.18
N LEU A 85 14.60 2.29 -1.08
CA LEU A 85 14.85 3.52 -1.86
C LEU A 85 15.71 3.21 -3.09
#